data_AF-A0A4R9ER33-F1
#
_entry.id   AF-A0A4R9ER33-F1
#
_cell.length_a   1.000
_cell.length_b   1.000
_cell.length_c   1.000
_cell.angle_alpha   90.00
_cell.angle_beta   90.00
_cell.angle_gamma   90.00
#
_symmetry.space_group_name_H-M   'P 1'
#
loop_
_entity.id
_entity.type
_entity.pdbx_description
1 polymer ?
#
loop_
_entity_poly.entity_id
_entity_poly.type
_entity_poly.pdbx_seq_one_letter_code
_entity_poly.pdbx_strand_id
1 'polypeptide(L)'
;MAFEPIDELLDETLVLPVKGRRYTILAPSAETGLAVQALVQSAAVAANGGEVDTDALGDAAERDLYRDLLGDAYDQMLADGVSWPALKHCARVAIVWVVQDKATAERVWPSGGDPSRLAPNRQARRSGGANTTKNPASGSGTSSRPAPARARRKRH
;
A
#
# COMPACT_ATOMS: atom_id res chain seq x y z
N MET A 1 -29.19 -20.64 7.02
CA MET A 1 -28.23 -20.74 5.91
C MET A 1 -26.86 -20.91 6.53
N ALA A 2 -26.10 -21.93 6.12
CA ALA A 2 -24.73 -22.14 6.58
C ALA A 2 -23.77 -21.58 5.55
N PHE A 3 -22.63 -21.05 5.99
CA PHE A 3 -21.55 -20.63 5.09
C PHE A 3 -20.87 -21.84 4.46
N GLU A 4 -20.35 -21.67 3.24
CA GLU A 4 -19.54 -22.69 2.56
C GLU A 4 -18.20 -22.89 3.30
N PRO A 5 -17.62 -24.11 3.26
CA PRO A 5 -16.29 -24.37 3.81
C PRO A 5 -15.22 -23.47 3.17
N ILE A 6 -14.31 -22.94 3.99
CA ILE A 6 -13.33 -21.94 3.55
C ILE A 6 -12.26 -22.51 2.62
N ASP A 7 -11.96 -23.80 2.76
CA ASP A 7 -11.04 -24.59 1.95
C ASP A 7 -11.53 -24.78 0.51
N GLU A 8 -12.85 -24.69 0.28
CA GLU A 8 -13.42 -24.72 -1.06
C GLU A 8 -13.39 -23.35 -1.76
N LEU A 9 -13.22 -22.27 -0.98
CA LEU A 9 -13.29 -20.89 -1.46
C LEU A 9 -11.91 -20.26 -1.72
N LEU A 10 -10.89 -20.60 -0.92
CA LEU A 10 -9.58 -19.97 -0.98
C LEU A 10 -8.63 -20.71 -1.92
N ASP A 11 -8.09 -19.99 -2.91
CA ASP A 11 -6.92 -20.45 -3.67
C ASP A 11 -5.65 -20.18 -2.83
N GLU A 12 -5.22 -21.19 -2.11
CA GLU A 12 -4.06 -21.15 -1.21
C GLU A 12 -2.72 -21.23 -1.94
N THR A 13 -2.68 -21.00 -3.25
CA THR A 13 -1.45 -21.15 -4.04
C THR A 13 -1.16 -19.94 -4.92
N LEU A 14 0.12 -19.56 -4.95
CA LEU A 14 0.67 -18.54 -5.85
C LEU A 14 1.77 -19.17 -6.70
N VAL A 15 1.60 -19.16 -8.02
CA VAL A 15 2.58 -19.74 -8.96
C VAL A 15 3.36 -18.62 -9.65
N LEU A 16 4.67 -18.57 -9.43
CA LEU A 16 5.55 -17.53 -9.98
C LEU A 16 6.50 -18.10 -11.04
N PRO A 17 6.49 -17.57 -12.27
CA PRO A 17 7.40 -18.01 -13.32
C PRO A 17 8.76 -17.30 -13.25
N VAL A 18 9.87 -18.03 -13.09
CA VAL A 18 11.23 -17.47 -13.10
C VAL A 18 12.14 -18.34 -13.96
N LYS A 19 12.84 -17.72 -14.93
CA LYS A 19 13.78 -18.41 -15.85
C LYS A 19 13.20 -19.65 -16.54
N GLY A 20 11.91 -19.63 -16.91
CA GLY A 20 11.23 -20.75 -17.56
C GLY A 20 10.80 -21.88 -16.62
N ARG A 21 11.05 -21.77 -15.31
CA ARG A 21 10.50 -22.64 -14.27
C ARG A 21 9.34 -21.96 -13.56
N ARG A 22 8.44 -22.76 -12.98
CA ARG A 22 7.33 -22.29 -12.16
C ARG A 22 7.55 -22.74 -10.73
N TYR A 23 7.50 -21.80 -9.80
CA TYR A 23 7.62 -22.06 -8.37
C TYR A 23 6.24 -21.88 -7.75
N THR A 24 5.79 -22.88 -7.01
CA THR A 24 4.52 -22.85 -6.30
C THR A 24 4.79 -22.43 -4.86
N ILE A 25 4.16 -21.34 -4.45
CA ILE A 25 4.17 -20.83 -3.08
C ILE A 25 2.83 -21.19 -2.47
N LEU A 26 2.86 -21.81 -1.30
CA LEU A 26 1.65 -22.10 -0.51
C LEU A 26 1.28 -20.91 0.36
N ALA A 27 0.02 -20.84 0.76
CA ALA A 27 -0.43 -19.86 1.73
C ALA A 27 0.45 -19.98 2.99
N PRO A 28 1.09 -18.90 3.44
CA PRO A 28 1.95 -18.97 4.60
C PRO A 28 1.12 -19.20 5.86
N SER A 29 1.80 -19.56 6.96
CA SER A 29 1.14 -19.68 8.25
C SER A 29 0.49 -18.35 8.67
N ALA A 30 -0.54 -18.41 9.52
CA ALA A 30 -1.18 -17.20 10.05
C ALA A 30 -0.19 -16.30 10.80
N GLU A 31 0.78 -16.89 11.50
CA GLU A 31 1.85 -16.16 12.19
C GLU A 31 2.71 -15.35 11.20
N THR A 32 3.16 -16.00 10.13
CA THR A 32 3.92 -15.34 9.05
C THR A 32 3.07 -14.25 8.38
N GLY A 33 1.79 -14.50 8.13
CA GLY A 33 0.86 -13.52 7.56
C GLY A 33 0.72 -12.26 8.42
N LEU A 34 0.58 -12.43 9.74
CA LEU A 34 0.52 -11.33 10.70
C LEU A 34 1.84 -10.54 10.75
N ALA A 35 2.99 -11.22 10.72
CA ALA A 35 4.29 -10.57 10.67
C ALA A 35 4.45 -9.72 9.39
N VAL A 36 4.05 -10.25 8.24
CA VAL A 36 4.05 -9.51 6.96
C VAL A 36 3.12 -8.30 7.02
N GLN A 37 1.93 -8.45 7.61
CA GLN A 37 0.97 -7.35 7.73
C GLN A 37 1.50 -6.22 8.63
N ALA A 38 2.08 -6.56 9.78
CA ALA A 38 2.70 -5.59 10.69
C ALA A 38 3.85 -4.83 10.00
N LEU A 39 4.66 -5.54 9.22
CA LEU A 39 5.72 -4.95 8.41
C LEU A 39 5.19 -3.95 7.38
N VAL A 40 4.17 -4.31 6.61
CA VAL A 40 3.63 -3.41 5.59
C VAL A 40 3.00 -2.16 6.23
N GLN A 41 2.36 -2.33 7.38
CA GLN A 41 1.81 -1.20 8.14
C GLN A 41 2.91 -0.27 8.65
N SER A 42 3.99 -0.80 9.21
CA SER A 42 5.12 0.02 9.66
C SER A 42 5.76 0.77 8.48
N ALA A 43 5.98 0.11 7.34
CA ALA A 43 6.50 0.76 6.15
C ALA A 43 5.59 1.90 5.63
N ALA A 44 4.27 1.73 5.70
CA ALA A 44 3.31 2.76 5.32
C ALA A 44 3.34 3.97 6.26
N VAL A 45 3.51 3.75 7.57
CA VAL A 45 3.68 4.82 8.57
C VAL A 45 4.96 5.61 8.30
N ALA A 46 6.07 4.93 8.03
CA ALA A 46 7.36 5.55 7.71
C ALA A 46 7.25 6.43 6.45
N ALA A 47 6.62 5.91 5.40
CA ALA A 47 6.43 6.62 4.14
C ALA A 47 5.57 7.89 4.27
N ASN A 48 4.71 7.95 5.30
CA ASN A 48 3.87 9.11 5.61
C ASN A 48 4.55 10.10 6.58
N GLY A 49 5.84 9.91 6.89
CA GLY A 49 6.61 10.78 7.78
C GLY A 49 6.43 10.47 9.26
N GLY A 50 5.87 9.30 9.59
CA GLY A 50 5.86 8.79 10.96
C GLY A 50 7.23 8.21 11.34
N GLU A 51 7.57 8.27 12.62
CA GLU A 51 8.76 7.63 13.16
C GLU A 51 8.50 6.13 13.24
N VAL A 52 9.37 5.34 12.59
CA VAL A 52 9.25 3.88 12.52
C VAL A 52 10.57 3.30 12.97
N ASP A 53 10.47 2.23 13.75
CA ASP A 53 11.62 1.45 14.17
C ASP A 53 12.25 0.77 12.95
N THR A 54 13.27 1.41 12.37
CA THR A 54 13.97 0.92 11.18
C THR A 54 14.78 -0.35 11.45
N ASP A 55 14.97 -0.71 12.72
CA ASP A 55 15.63 -1.95 13.14
C ASP A 55 14.72 -3.19 12.98
N ALA A 56 13.44 -3.01 12.65
CA ALA A 56 12.47 -4.10 12.50
C ALA A 56 12.76 -5.07 11.34
N LEU A 57 13.65 -4.72 10.38
CA LEU A 57 14.16 -5.64 9.38
C LEU A 57 15.61 -5.32 9.01
N GLY A 58 16.56 -5.83 9.79
CA GLY A 58 17.92 -6.02 9.28
C GLY A 58 17.94 -7.08 8.16
N ASP A 59 19.02 -7.11 7.37
CA ASP A 59 19.20 -8.05 6.24
C ASP A 59 18.94 -9.52 6.61
N ALA A 60 19.21 -9.93 7.86
CA ALA A 60 18.95 -11.28 8.37
C ALA A 60 17.45 -11.54 8.59
N ALA A 61 16.75 -10.62 9.26
CA ALA A 61 15.30 -10.72 9.48
C ALA A 61 14.52 -10.63 8.17
N GLU A 62 15.00 -9.82 7.20
CA GLU A 62 14.41 -9.77 5.85
C GLU A 62 14.56 -11.12 5.12
N ARG A 63 15.71 -11.78 5.27
CA ARG A 63 15.94 -13.11 4.69
C ARG A 63 15.08 -14.20 5.32
N ASP A 64 14.93 -14.19 6.64
CA ASP A 64 14.12 -15.17 7.35
C ASP A 64 12.64 -14.99 6.99
N LEU A 65 12.16 -13.75 6.93
CA LEU A 65 10.82 -13.45 6.43
C LEU A 65 10.60 -13.97 5.00
N TYR A 66 11.56 -13.79 4.10
CA TYR A 66 11.44 -14.30 2.73
C TYR A 66 11.44 -15.82 2.65
N ARG A 67 12.19 -16.50 3.53
CA ARG A 67 12.16 -17.95 3.63
C ARG A 67 10.80 -18.42 4.10
N ASP A 68 10.26 -17.84 5.17
CA ASP A 68 8.97 -18.22 5.74
C ASP A 68 7.80 -17.94 4.79
N LEU A 69 7.89 -16.83 4.05
CA LEU A 69 6.86 -16.42 3.10
C LEU A 69 6.85 -17.26 1.82
N LEU A 70 8.02 -17.59 1.27
CA LEU A 70 8.12 -18.36 0.04
C LEU A 70 8.10 -19.87 0.29
N GLY A 71 8.37 -20.31 1.52
CA GLY A 71 8.41 -21.72 1.91
C GLY A 71 9.40 -22.52 1.06
N ASP A 72 9.00 -23.72 0.63
CA ASP A 72 9.83 -24.62 -0.19
C ASP A 72 10.32 -23.96 -1.49
N ALA A 73 9.56 -23.00 -2.04
CA ALA A 73 9.97 -22.27 -3.24
C ALA A 73 11.25 -21.46 -3.00
N TYR A 74 11.52 -21.01 -1.77
CA TYR A 74 12.75 -20.31 -1.41
C TYR A 74 13.99 -21.17 -1.68
N ASP A 75 14.03 -22.37 -1.11
CA ASP A 75 15.18 -23.26 -1.23
C ASP A 75 15.30 -23.79 -2.68
N GLN A 76 14.18 -24.02 -3.38
CA GLN A 76 14.19 -24.36 -4.80
C GLN A 76 14.80 -23.23 -5.66
N MET A 77 14.41 -21.98 -5.43
CA MET A 77 14.95 -20.82 -6.15
C MET A 77 16.46 -20.66 -5.90
N LEU A 78 16.93 -20.90 -4.67
CA LEU A 78 18.35 -20.88 -4.36
C LEU A 78 19.10 -22.01 -5.08
N ALA A 79 18.57 -23.23 -5.05
CA ALA A 79 19.16 -24.38 -5.73
C ALA A 79 19.25 -24.18 -7.25
N ASP A 80 18.26 -23.50 -7.84
CA ASP A 80 18.20 -23.18 -9.27
C ASP A 80 19.03 -21.93 -9.66
N GLY A 81 19.75 -21.33 -8.71
CA GLY A 81 20.60 -20.16 -8.97
C GLY A 81 19.79 -18.93 -9.40
N VAL A 82 18.59 -18.76 -8.85
CA VAL A 82 17.80 -17.53 -9.01
C VAL A 82 18.58 -16.36 -8.39
N SER A 83 18.68 -15.26 -9.12
CA SER A 83 19.43 -14.09 -8.65
C SER A 83 18.69 -13.40 -7.51
N TRP A 84 19.44 -12.73 -6.62
CA TRP A 84 18.88 -11.98 -5.50
C TRP A 84 17.78 -10.97 -5.91
N PRO A 85 17.92 -10.18 -6.99
CA PRO A 85 16.83 -9.31 -7.44
C PRO A 85 15.56 -10.05 -7.86
N ALA A 86 15.68 -11.22 -8.48
CA ALA A 86 14.53 -12.02 -8.89
C ALA A 86 13.84 -12.69 -7.68
N LEU A 87 14.62 -13.18 -6.71
CA LEU A 87 14.08 -13.70 -5.46
C LEU A 87 13.34 -12.61 -4.68
N LYS A 88 13.94 -11.42 -4.53
CA LYS A 88 13.27 -10.27 -3.90
C LYS A 88 12.01 -9.84 -4.63
N HIS A 89 12.00 -9.89 -5.96
CA HIS A 89 10.81 -9.62 -6.73
C HIS A 89 9.69 -10.62 -6.41
N CYS A 90 10.00 -11.92 -6.36
CA CYS A 90 9.04 -12.95 -5.99
C CYS A 90 8.50 -12.76 -4.57
N ALA A 91 9.38 -12.46 -3.60
CA ALA A 91 8.99 -12.18 -2.23
C ALA A 91 8.04 -10.97 -2.12
N ARG A 92 8.31 -9.87 -2.84
CA ARG A 92 7.42 -8.70 -2.87
C ARG A 92 6.05 -9.02 -3.44
N VAL A 93 5.99 -9.85 -4.49
CA VAL A 93 4.71 -10.27 -5.09
C VAL A 93 3.94 -11.17 -4.10
N ALA A 94 4.62 -12.05 -3.38
CA ALA A 94 4.03 -12.85 -2.31
C ALA A 94 3.51 -11.97 -1.14
N ILE A 95 4.24 -10.91 -0.75
CA ILE A 95 3.76 -9.95 0.26
C ILE A 95 2.45 -9.30 -0.20
N VAL A 96 2.37 -8.87 -1.47
CA VAL A 96 1.15 -8.26 -2.02
C VAL A 96 -0.01 -9.27 -2.02
N TRP A 97 0.25 -10.53 -2.36
CA TRP A 97 -0.77 -11.58 -2.33
C TRP A 97 -1.34 -11.79 -0.93
N VAL A 98 -0.46 -11.90 0.08
CA VAL A 98 -0.85 -12.14 1.48
C VAL A 98 -1.62 -10.95 2.07
N VAL A 99 -1.19 -9.72 1.77
CA VAL A 99 -1.80 -8.51 2.35
C VAL A 99 -3.08 -8.09 1.63
N GLN A 100 -3.21 -8.42 0.34
CA GLN A 100 -4.34 -8.02 -0.48
C GLN A 100 -5.04 -9.25 -1.04
N ASP A 101 -4.70 -9.65 -2.26
CA ASP A 101 -5.27 -10.80 -2.94
C ASP A 101 -4.39 -11.20 -4.13
N LYS A 102 -4.69 -12.37 -4.72
CA LYS A 102 -3.95 -12.94 -5.85
C LYS A 102 -4.06 -12.08 -7.10
N ALA A 103 -5.24 -11.54 -7.38
CA ALA A 103 -5.48 -10.68 -8.55
C ALA A 103 -4.62 -9.40 -8.51
N THR A 104 -4.33 -8.89 -7.32
CA THR A 104 -3.48 -7.72 -7.12
C THR A 104 -2.00 -8.06 -7.24
N ALA A 105 -1.59 -9.22 -6.74
CA ALA A 105 -0.24 -9.74 -6.93
C ALA A 105 0.07 -9.93 -8.44
N GLU A 106 -0.85 -10.49 -9.21
CA GLU A 106 -0.72 -10.68 -10.66
C GLU A 106 -0.56 -9.35 -11.40
N ARG A 107 -1.27 -8.30 -10.97
CA ARG A 107 -1.11 -6.95 -11.53
C ARG A 107 0.27 -6.37 -11.23
N VAL A 108 0.82 -6.61 -10.04
CA VAL A 108 2.14 -6.12 -9.59
C VAL A 108 3.31 -6.86 -10.23
N TRP A 109 3.13 -8.12 -10.63
CA TRP A 109 4.15 -8.91 -11.30
C TRP A 109 4.88 -8.18 -12.45
N PRO A 110 4.21 -7.67 -13.51
CA PRO A 110 4.87 -7.00 -14.63
C PRO A 110 5.59 -5.69 -14.24
N SER A 111 5.29 -5.11 -13.08
CA SER A 111 5.92 -3.87 -12.63
C SER A 111 7.33 -4.08 -12.07
N GLY A 112 7.77 -5.34 -11.91
CA GLY A 112 8.99 -5.67 -11.18
C GLY A 112 8.80 -5.60 -9.67
N GLY A 113 7.57 -5.72 -9.17
CA GLY A 113 7.29 -5.82 -7.73
C GLY A 113 7.26 -4.47 -7.03
N ASP A 114 7.11 -3.39 -7.81
CA ASP A 114 6.94 -2.03 -7.32
C ASP A 114 5.50 -1.58 -7.65
N PRO A 115 4.61 -1.50 -6.65
CA PRO A 115 3.25 -1.01 -6.84
C PRO A 115 3.19 0.43 -7.38
N SER A 116 4.24 1.24 -7.15
CA SER A 116 4.32 2.64 -7.60
C SER A 116 4.42 2.75 -9.12
N ARG A 117 4.91 1.71 -9.80
CA ARG A 117 5.00 1.64 -11.26
C ARG A 117 3.67 1.31 -11.93
N LEU A 118 2.68 0.81 -11.18
CA LEU A 118 1.31 0.60 -11.64
C LEU A 118 0.38 1.78 -11.37
N ALA A 119 0.73 2.63 -10.39
CA ALA A 119 -0.08 3.77 -10.07
C ALA A 119 -0.08 4.77 -11.26
N PRO A 120 -1.24 5.24 -11.74
CA PRO A 120 -1.27 6.44 -12.57
C PRO A 120 -0.50 7.53 -11.82
N ASN A 121 0.48 8.12 -12.52
CA ASN A 121 1.42 9.10 -12.01
C ASN A 121 0.77 10.02 -10.96
N ARG A 122 1.43 10.30 -9.83
CA ARG A 122 0.88 11.11 -8.73
C ARG A 122 0.34 12.48 -9.21
N GLN A 123 0.84 12.97 -10.35
CA GLN A 123 0.29 14.10 -11.11
C GLN A 123 -1.15 13.90 -11.60
N ALA A 124 -1.51 12.71 -12.10
CA ALA A 124 -2.87 12.37 -12.54
C ALA A 124 -3.89 12.41 -11.39
N ARG A 125 -3.47 12.06 -10.16
CA ARG A 125 -4.29 12.24 -8.95
C ARG A 125 -4.49 13.70 -8.57
N ARG A 126 -3.52 14.58 -8.88
CA ARG A 126 -3.64 16.03 -8.65
C ARG A 126 -4.47 16.73 -9.74
N SER A 127 -4.52 16.20 -10.96
CA SER A 127 -5.33 16.75 -12.05
C SER A 127 -6.76 16.22 -12.12
N GLY A 128 -7.07 15.07 -11.49
CA GLY A 128 -8.44 14.54 -11.39
C GLY A 128 -9.34 15.24 -10.36
N GLY A 129 -8.81 16.21 -9.60
CA GLY A 129 -9.52 17.02 -8.63
C GLY A 129 -10.19 18.28 -9.20
N ALA A 130 -10.43 18.34 -10.52
CA ALA A 130 -11.31 19.36 -11.11
C ALA A 130 -12.76 18.94 -10.88
N ASN A 131 -13.18 18.99 -9.61
CA ASN A 131 -14.58 18.89 -9.23
C ASN A 131 -15.34 19.99 -9.98
N THR A 132 -16.38 19.59 -10.71
CA THR A 132 -17.32 20.42 -11.46
C THR A 132 -18.25 21.20 -10.53
N THR A 133 -17.76 21.60 -9.35
CA THR A 133 -18.50 22.43 -8.41
C THR A 133 -18.67 23.80 -9.04
N LYS A 134 -19.87 24.06 -9.55
CA LYS A 134 -20.30 25.39 -9.99
C LYS A 134 -19.95 26.39 -8.88
N ASN A 135 -19.12 27.37 -9.23
CA ASN A 135 -18.68 28.45 -8.36
C ASN A 135 -19.93 29.13 -7.75
N PRO A 136 -20.16 29.09 -6.41
CA PRO A 136 -21.25 29.86 -5.84
C PRO A 136 -20.90 31.34 -5.97
N ALA A 137 -21.81 32.10 -6.59
CA ALA A 137 -21.65 33.51 -6.87
C ALA A 137 -21.38 34.34 -5.61
N SER A 138 -20.47 35.29 -5.75
CA SER A 138 -20.01 36.23 -4.73
C SER A 138 -21.17 37.01 -4.08
N GLY A 139 -21.43 36.75 -2.79
CA GLY A 139 -22.29 37.59 -1.95
C GLY A 139 -21.51 38.78 -1.40
N SER A 140 -21.47 39.87 -2.17
CA SER A 140 -20.90 41.15 -1.74
C SER A 140 -21.88 41.92 -0.84
N GLY A 141 -21.38 42.47 0.26
CA GLY A 141 -21.94 43.68 0.89
C GLY A 141 -22.74 43.49 2.20
N THR A 142 -22.05 43.25 3.32
CA THR A 142 -22.59 43.63 4.63
C THR A 142 -22.67 45.16 4.71
N SER A 143 -23.84 45.72 4.44
CA SER A 143 -24.16 47.13 4.69
C SER A 143 -24.18 47.38 6.20
N SER A 144 -23.12 47.97 6.74
CA SER A 144 -23.09 48.44 8.12
C SER A 144 -23.78 49.80 8.21
N ARG A 145 -24.79 49.87 9.07
CA ARG A 145 -25.62 51.03 9.38
C ARG A 145 -24.78 52.11 10.10
N PRO A 146 -24.83 53.40 9.72
CA PRO A 146 -24.12 54.45 10.47
C PRO A 146 -24.76 54.67 11.85
N ALA A 147 -23.94 54.69 12.90
CA ALA A 147 -24.34 55.08 14.25
C ALA A 147 -24.47 56.62 14.38
N PRO A 148 -25.42 57.15 15.18
CA PRO A 148 -25.69 58.58 15.26
C PRO A 148 -24.62 59.35 16.05
N ALA A 149 -24.32 60.57 15.60
CA ALA A 149 -23.36 61.49 16.18
C ALA A 149 -23.82 61.99 17.57
N ARG A 150 -22.96 61.82 18.59
CA ARG A 150 -23.16 62.36 19.94
C ARG A 150 -22.52 63.76 20.06
N ALA A 151 -23.35 64.74 20.38
CA ALA A 151 -23.03 66.15 20.52
C ALA A 151 -21.89 66.44 21.52
N ARG A 152 -20.99 67.37 21.14
CA ARG A 152 -20.05 68.04 22.07
C ARG A 152 -20.44 69.52 22.17
N ARG A 153 -21.02 69.90 23.31
CA ARG A 153 -21.15 71.28 23.78
C ARG A 153 -19.76 71.94 23.83
N LYS A 154 -19.60 73.10 23.21
CA LYS A 154 -18.59 74.09 23.61
C LYS A 154 -19.28 75.34 24.13
N ARG A 155 -18.91 75.69 25.35
CA ARG A 155 -19.19 76.96 26.03
C ARG A 155 -18.34 78.05 25.36
N HIS A 156 -18.91 79.23 25.14
CA HIS A 156 -18.21 80.50 25.20
C HIS A 156 -19.18 81.61 25.57
#